data_AF-A0A0A9EX62-F1
#
_entry.id   AF-A0A0A9EX62-F1
#
_cell.length_a   1.000
_cell.length_b   1.000
_cell.length_c   1.000
_cell.angle_alpha   90.00
_cell.angle_beta   90.00
_cell.angle_gamma   90.00
#
_symmetry.space_group_name_H-M   'P 1'
#
loop_
_entity.id
_entity.type
_entity.pdbx_description
1 polymer ?
#
loop_
_entity_poly.entity_id
_entity_poly.type
_entity_poly.pdbx_seq_one_letter_code
_entity_poly.pdbx_strand_id
1 'polypeptide(L)' 'MELRPLVPDKYKVKIIRQENPILGVWRGGSILASSPDFESMCVTKSEYEEMGSARCRQRFFH' A
#
# COMPACT_ATOMS: atom_id res chain seq x y z
N MET A 1 -15.83 -5.28 -17.30
CA MET A 1 -16.85 -4.49 -16.58
C MET A 1 -16.41 -3.04 -16.65
N GLU A 2 -17.24 -2.17 -17.22
CA GLU A 2 -16.92 -0.75 -17.39
C GLU A 2 -17.11 0.02 -16.07
N LEU A 3 -16.16 0.87 -15.72
CA LEU A 3 -16.24 1.67 -14.48
C LEU A 3 -17.20 2.85 -14.61
N ARG A 4 -17.40 3.38 -15.83
CA ARG A 4 -18.14 4.63 -16.05
C ARG A 4 -19.60 4.58 -15.56
N PRO A 5 -20.40 3.53 -15.81
CA PRO A 5 -21.80 3.47 -15.38
C PRO A 5 -21.99 3.47 -13.85
N LEU A 6 -20.93 3.19 -13.10
CA LEU A 6 -20.97 3.10 -11.62
C LEU A 6 -20.65 4.44 -10.94
N VAL A 7 -20.15 5.43 -11.68
CA VAL A 7 -19.64 6.69 -11.12
C VAL A 7 -20.56 7.85 -11.52
N PRO A 8 -21.10 8.63 -10.55
CA PRO A 8 -21.94 9.79 -10.85
C PRO A 8 -21.31 10.77 -11.83
N ASP A 9 -22.13 11.40 -12.69
CA ASP A 9 -21.62 12.11 -13.85
C ASP A 9 -20.70 13.30 -13.55
N LYS A 10 -20.94 13.95 -12.41
CA LYS A 10 -20.14 15.06 -11.90
C LYS A 10 -18.68 14.72 -11.61
N TYR A 11 -18.31 13.43 -11.53
CA TYR A 11 -16.94 13.01 -11.28
C TYR A 11 -16.25 12.56 -12.57
N LYS A 12 -15.02 13.04 -12.77
CA LYS A 12 -14.14 12.63 -13.88
C LYS A 12 -13.41 11.33 -13.51
N VAL A 13 -13.64 10.28 -14.30
CA VAL A 13 -12.92 9.01 -14.16
C VAL A 13 -11.60 9.07 -14.93
N LYS A 14 -10.47 8.77 -14.27
CA LYS A 14 -9.15 8.65 -14.89
C LYS A 14 -8.59 7.25 -14.63
N ILE A 15 -8.50 6.44 -15.68
CA ILE A 15 -7.87 5.12 -15.63
C ILE A 15 -6.42 5.27 -16.10
N ILE A 16 -5.47 4.86 -15.26
CA ILE A 16 -4.04 4.96 -15.56
C ILE A 16 -3.46 3.55 -15.54
N ARG A 17 -2.64 3.23 -16.56
CA ARG A 17 -1.87 1.99 -16.61
C ARG A 17 -0.41 2.31 -16.32
N GLN A 18 0.24 1.42 -15.57
CA GLN A 18 1.70 1.46 -15.43
C GLN A 18 2.34 1.05 -16.76
N GLU A 19 3.46 1.68 -17.12
CA GLU A 19 4.21 1.35 -18.33
C GLU A 19 4.79 -0.08 -18.27
N ASN A 20 5.27 -0.49 -17.09
CA ASN A 20 5.68 -1.86 -16.82
C ASN A 20 4.93 -2.40 -15.58
N PRO A 21 3.77 -3.04 -15.77
CA PRO A 21 2.94 -3.54 -14.67
C PRO A 21 3.63 -4.59 -13.79
N ILE A 22 4.51 -5.41 -14.36
CA ILE A 22 5.25 -6.45 -13.61
C ILE A 22 6.20 -5.81 -12.59
N LEU A 23 6.81 -4.68 -12.95
CA LEU A 23 7.74 -3.95 -12.07
C LEU A 23 7.07 -2.94 -11.16
N GLY A 24 5.79 -2.60 -11.39
CA GLY A 24 5.10 -1.54 -10.66
C GLY A 24 5.12 -1.74 -9.14
N VAL A 25 4.84 -2.97 -8.69
CA VAL A 25 4.83 -3.32 -7.25
C VAL A 25 6.22 -3.16 -6.64
N TRP A 26 7.27 -3.67 -7.31
CA TRP A 26 8.64 -3.56 -6.83
C TRP A 26 9.10 -2.10 -6.74
N ARG A 27 8.82 -1.29 -7.77
CA ARG A 27 9.16 0.14 -7.79
C ARG A 27 8.47 0.89 -6.65
N GLY A 28 7.18 0.65 -6.42
CA GLY A 28 6.45 1.24 -5.30
C GLY A 28 7.05 0.87 -3.94
N GLY A 29 7.39 -0.40 -3.75
CA GLY A 29 8.06 -0.88 -2.52
C GLY A 29 9.44 -0.24 -2.32
N SER A 30 10.23 -0.10 -3.38
CA SER A 30 11.54 0.55 -3.33
C SER A 30 11.45 2.03 -2.94
N ILE A 31 10.48 2.77 -3.50
CA ILE A 31 10.22 4.17 -3.13
C ILE A 31 9.81 4.27 -1.66
N LEU A 32 8.88 3.43 -1.22
CA LEU A 32 8.42 3.42 0.18
C LEU A 32 9.57 3.11 1.16
N ALA A 33 10.38 2.10 0.85
CA ALA A 33 11.54 1.71 1.68
C ALA A 33 12.62 2.79 1.75
N SER A 34 12.68 3.68 0.76
CA SER A 34 13.62 4.81 0.73
C SER A 34 13.10 6.05 1.45
N SER A 35 11.85 6.03 1.95
CA SER A 35 11.27 7.14 2.70
C SER A 35 11.96 7.30 4.06
N PRO A 36 12.21 8.54 4.53
CA PRO A 36 12.68 8.79 5.89
C PRO A 36 11.71 8.25 6.97
N ASP A 37 10.43 8.12 6.62
CA ASP A 37 9.40 7.64 7.55
C ASP A 37 9.36 6.11 7.63
N PHE A 38 10.08 5.38 6.78
CA PHE A 38 9.94 3.94 6.62
C PHE A 38 10.13 3.16 7.93
N GLU A 39 11.12 3.54 8.73
CA GLU A 39 11.41 2.89 10.00
C GLU A 39 10.23 2.95 10.98
N SER A 40 9.50 4.08 10.99
CA SER A 40 8.32 4.26 11.85
C SER A 40 7.13 3.39 11.46
N MET A 41 7.11 2.92 10.21
CA MET A 41 6.06 2.06 9.65
C MET A 41 6.34 0.57 9.91
N CYS A 42 7.57 0.21 10.25
CA CYS A 42 7.97 -1.16 10.50
C CYS A 42 7.41 -1.69 11.84
N VAL A 43 7.40 -3.02 11.92
CA VAL A 43 7.29 -3.77 13.18
C VAL A 43 8.68 -4.28 13.48
N THR A 44 9.22 -3.91 14.65
CA THR A 44 10.54 -4.37 15.06
C THR A 44 10.49 -5.82 15.52
N LYS A 45 11.65 -6.48 15.57
CA LYS A 45 11.77 -7.83 16.09
C LYS A 45 11.26 -7.93 17.53
N SER A 46 11.59 -6.97 18.40
CA SER A 46 11.18 -6.99 19.80
C SER A 46 9.66 -6.85 19.95
N GLU A 47 9.03 -5.94 19.18
CA GLU A 47 7.58 -5.79 19.18
C GLU A 47 6.88 -7.09 18.72
N TYR A 48 7.44 -7.76 17.72
CA TYR A 48 6.91 -9.04 17.24
C TYR A 48 7.12 -10.17 18.24
N GLU A 49 8.25 -10.24 18.93
CA GLU A 49 8.51 -11.25 19.95
C GLU A 49 7.60 -11.09 21.17
N GLU A 50 7.23 -9.86 21.53
CA GLU A 50 6.33 -9.56 22.66
C GLU A 50 4.85 -9.86 22.36
N MET A 51 4.36 -9.45 21.18
CA MET A 51 2.92 -9.46 20.87
C MET A 51 2.56 -10.44 19.74
N GLY A 52 3.54 -11.04 19.09
CA GLY A 52 3.37 -11.92 17.94
C GLY A 52 2.64 -11.25 16.77
N SER A 53 1.87 -12.06 16.04
CA SER A 53 1.09 -11.60 14.89
C SER A 53 0.04 -10.53 15.22
N ALA A 54 -0.33 -10.34 16.50
CA ALA A 54 -1.27 -9.30 16.91
C ALA A 54 -0.71 -7.90 16.64
N ARG A 55 0.61 -7.70 16.79
CA ARG A 55 1.28 -6.44 16.46
C ARG A 55 1.14 -6.09 14.98
N CYS A 56 1.35 -7.05 14.10
CA CYS A 56 1.19 -6.86 12.65
C CYS A 56 -0.25 -6.51 12.27
N ARG A 57 -1.24 -7.19 12.89
CA ARG A 57 -2.67 -6.87 12.67
C ARG A 57 -3.01 -5.45 13.08
N GLN A 58 -2.57 -5.04 14.28
CA GLN A 58 -2.80 -3.69 14.79
C GLN A 58 -2.20 -2.61 13.88
N ARG A 59 -1.01 -2.86 13.29
CA ARG A 59 -0.31 -1.88 12.44
C ARG A 59 -0.90 -1.77 11.03
N PHE A 60 -1.23 -2.90 10.39
CA PHE A 60 -1.48 -2.93 8.94
C PHE A 60 -2.92 -3.23 8.51
N PHE A 61 -3.76 -3.77 9.41
CA PHE A 61 -5.05 -4.38 9.02
C PHE A 61 -6.23 -3.85 9.86
N HIS A 62 -6.25 -2.56 10.19
CA HIS A 62 -7.38 -1.97 10.91
C HIS A 62 -8.71 -2.21 10.18
#